data_AF-A0A1B1B0E9-F1
#
_entry.id   AF-A0A1B1B0E9-F1
#
_cell.length_a   1.000
_cell.length_b   1.000
_cell.length_c   1.000
_cell.angle_alpha   90.00
_cell.angle_beta   90.00
_cell.angle_gamma   90.00
#
_symmetry.space_group_name_H-M   'P 1'
#
loop_
_entity.id
_entity.type
_entity.pdbx_description
1 polymer ?
#
loop_
_entity_poly.entity_id
_entity_poly.type
_entity_poly.pdbx_seq_one_letter_code
_entity_poly.pdbx_strand_id
1 'polypeptide(L)'
;MTFRLPSERMAHWDVATGAFTVDPGRYEVLLARSAADIVLSAPLTVSGTQAAPRALVSRRTLAADFDDYTDVSLVDATRARGDAVAPADPAHPATLLFRAADLSGAARFEAEVARDRRTG
;
A
#
# COMPACT_ATOMS: atom_id res chain seq x y z
N MET A 1 -18.11 -30.12 -7.13
CA MET A 1 -16.75 -29.64 -6.80
C MET A 1 -16.86 -28.73 -5.59
N THR A 2 -15.92 -28.82 -4.65
CA THR A 2 -15.93 -28.03 -3.42
C THR A 2 -14.56 -27.39 -3.24
N PHE A 3 -14.54 -26.12 -2.83
CA PHE A 3 -13.33 -25.39 -2.48
C PHE A 3 -13.35 -25.02 -1.01
N ARG A 4 -12.18 -25.01 -0.38
CA ARG A 4 -11.98 -24.46 0.97
C ARG A 4 -11.18 -23.17 0.85
N LEU A 5 -11.72 -22.09 1.41
CA LEU A 5 -11.08 -20.78 1.45
C LEU A 5 -10.72 -20.46 2.91
N PRO A 6 -9.48 -20.75 3.35
CA PRO A 6 -9.04 -20.34 4.67
C PRO A 6 -8.71 -18.83 4.66
N SER A 7 -8.85 -18.18 5.82
CA SER A 7 -8.80 -16.71 5.95
C SER A 7 -7.49 -16.10 5.45
N GLU A 8 -6.38 -16.81 5.55
CA GLU A 8 -5.06 -16.33 5.16
C GLU A 8 -4.97 -16.07 3.64
N ARG A 9 -5.89 -16.62 2.84
CA ARG A 9 -5.99 -16.33 1.40
C ARG A 9 -6.59 -14.96 1.10
N MET A 10 -7.14 -14.29 2.09
CA MET A 10 -7.63 -12.92 2.01
C MET A 10 -6.60 -11.93 2.56
N ALA A 11 -5.44 -12.40 3.01
CA ALA A 11 -4.45 -11.55 3.66
C ALA A 11 -3.75 -10.64 2.64
N HIS A 12 -3.52 -9.40 3.06
CA HIS A 12 -2.66 -8.44 2.36
C HIS A 12 -1.52 -8.00 3.27
N TRP A 13 -0.48 -7.41 2.68
CA TRP A 13 0.61 -6.82 3.43
C TRP A 13 0.18 -5.48 4.02
N ASP A 14 0.16 -5.38 5.34
CA ASP A 14 -0.08 -4.11 6.04
C ASP A 14 1.25 -3.41 6.33
N VAL A 15 1.48 -2.30 5.64
CA VAL A 15 2.68 -1.47 5.80
C VAL A 15 2.77 -0.81 7.18
N ALA A 16 1.65 -0.66 7.91
CA ALA A 16 1.64 -0.08 9.25
C ALA A 16 2.31 -1.00 10.27
N THR A 17 2.07 -2.30 10.16
CA THR A 17 2.57 -3.33 11.08
C THR A 17 3.76 -4.11 10.52
N GLY A 18 3.99 -4.05 9.20
CA GLY A 18 5.02 -4.84 8.52
C GLY A 18 4.72 -6.34 8.57
N ALA A 19 3.44 -6.70 8.44
CA ALA A 19 2.97 -8.08 8.52
C ALA A 19 1.76 -8.33 7.61
N PHE A 20 1.49 -9.60 7.31
CA PHE A 20 0.25 -9.98 6.63
C PHE A 20 -0.93 -9.89 7.60
N THR A 21 -2.02 -9.26 7.15
CA THR A 21 -3.27 -9.13 7.91
C THR A 21 -4.49 -9.34 7.02
N VAL A 22 -5.66 -9.58 7.63
CA VAL A 22 -6.95 -9.61 6.97
C VAL A 22 -7.83 -8.55 7.62
N ASP A 23 -8.23 -7.55 6.84
CA ASP A 23 -9.14 -6.52 7.33
C ASP A 23 -10.54 -7.07 7.58
N PRO A 24 -11.24 -6.64 8.65
CA PRO A 24 -12.65 -6.95 8.80
C PRO A 24 -13.47 -6.17 7.77
N GLY A 25 -14.60 -6.74 7.35
CA GLY A 25 -15.51 -6.06 6.45
C GLY A 25 -16.29 -6.99 5.54
N ARG A 26 -16.96 -6.39 4.57
CA ARG A 26 -17.71 -7.12 3.55
C ARG A 26 -16.82 -7.39 2.34
N TYR A 27 -16.70 -8.66 2.03
CA TYR A 27 -16.08 -9.21 0.83
C TYR A 27 -17.14 -9.86 -0.05
N GLU A 28 -16.79 -10.08 -1.32
CA GLU A 28 -17.59 -10.86 -2.25
C GLU A 28 -16.72 -11.98 -2.81
N VAL A 29 -17.20 -13.21 -2.74
CA VAL A 29 -16.56 -14.36 -3.39
C VAL A 29 -17.16 -14.48 -4.78
N LEU A 30 -16.33 -14.38 -5.81
CA LEU A 30 -16.73 -14.44 -7.20
C LEU A 30 -16.42 -15.82 -7.78
N LEU A 31 -17.42 -16.45 -8.40
CA LEU A 31 -17.24 -17.63 -9.25
C LEU A 31 -17.34 -17.19 -10.70
N ALA A 32 -16.31 -17.47 -11.48
CA ALA A 32 -16.17 -16.94 -12.82
C ALA A 32 -15.55 -17.96 -13.78
N ARG A 33 -15.86 -17.86 -15.07
CA ARG A 33 -15.15 -18.61 -16.13
C ARG A 33 -13.80 -17.97 -16.45
N SER A 34 -13.71 -16.65 -16.26
CA SER A 34 -12.50 -15.84 -16.33
C SER A 34 -12.68 -14.57 -15.48
N ALA A 35 -11.61 -13.81 -15.21
CA ALA A 35 -11.72 -12.54 -14.48
C ALA A 35 -12.67 -11.51 -15.14
N ALA A 36 -12.90 -11.63 -16.46
CA ALA A 36 -13.81 -10.76 -17.20
C ALA A 36 -15.24 -11.33 -17.34
N ASP A 37 -15.51 -12.54 -16.86
CA ASP A 37 -16.78 -13.26 -17.07
C ASP A 37 -17.21 -13.97 -15.78
N ILE A 38 -17.78 -13.15 -14.88
CA ILE A 38 -18.31 -13.56 -13.57
C ILE A 38 -19.67 -14.24 -13.77
N VAL A 39 -19.84 -15.42 -13.18
CA VAL A 39 -21.06 -16.23 -13.28
C VAL A 39 -21.92 -16.06 -12.03
N LEU A 40 -21.31 -16.07 -10.83
CA LEU A 40 -22.00 -15.91 -9.55
C LEU A 40 -21.15 -15.09 -8.57
N SER A 41 -21.81 -14.45 -7.61
CA SER A 41 -21.17 -13.85 -6.44
C SER A 41 -21.89 -14.28 -5.16
N ALA A 42 -21.16 -14.31 -4.05
CA ALA A 42 -21.73 -14.53 -2.73
C ALA A 42 -21.06 -13.60 -1.70
N PRO A 43 -21.84 -12.92 -0.84
CA PRO A 43 -21.28 -12.05 0.19
C PRO A 43 -20.59 -12.87 1.28
N LEU A 44 -19.49 -12.34 1.79
CA LEU A 44 -18.77 -12.87 2.94
C LEU A 44 -18.46 -11.71 3.90
N THR A 45 -18.84 -11.83 5.16
CA THR A 45 -18.45 -10.87 6.20
C THR A 45 -17.31 -11.44 7.01
N VAL A 46 -16.17 -10.76 6.99
CA VAL A 46 -15.02 -11.05 7.83
C VAL A 46 -15.16 -10.21 9.10
N SER A 47 -15.22 -10.89 10.24
CA SER A 47 -15.14 -10.25 11.56
C SER A 47 -13.68 -10.10 11.99
N GLY A 48 -13.38 -9.04 12.73
CA GLY A 48 -12.03 -8.77 13.20
C GLY A 48 -11.92 -7.36 13.76
N THR A 49 -10.72 -6.98 14.17
CA THR A 49 -10.43 -5.63 14.66
C THR A 49 -10.07 -4.74 13.49
N GLN A 50 -10.73 -3.58 13.38
CA GLN A 50 -10.39 -2.56 12.37
C GLN A 50 -8.95 -2.09 12.59
N ALA A 51 -8.18 -1.95 11.51
CA ALA A 51 -6.85 -1.35 11.58
C ALA A 51 -6.94 0.08 12.15
N ALA A 52 -6.06 0.39 13.09
CA ALA A 52 -5.91 1.75 13.60
C ALA A 52 -5.18 2.63 12.57
N PRO A 53 -5.41 3.95 12.56
CA PRO A 53 -4.59 4.87 11.80
C PRO A 53 -3.08 4.69 12.09
N ARG A 54 -2.26 4.83 11.05
CA ARG A 54 -0.80 4.72 11.13
C ARG A 54 -0.23 5.86 11.96
N ALA A 55 0.36 5.56 13.11
CA ALA A 55 1.06 6.56 13.91
C ALA A 55 2.40 6.94 13.25
N LEU A 56 2.44 8.07 12.55
CA LEU A 56 3.62 8.48 11.76
C LEU A 56 4.48 9.55 12.46
N VAL A 57 3.93 10.27 13.45
CA VAL A 57 4.66 11.33 14.15
C VAL A 57 5.92 10.77 14.82
N SER A 58 7.05 11.45 14.57
CA SER A 58 8.38 11.06 15.07
C SER A 58 8.87 9.68 14.60
N ARG A 59 8.27 9.11 13.54
CA ARG A 59 8.71 7.86 12.91
C ARG A 59 9.21 8.11 11.49
N ARG A 60 10.21 7.33 11.08
CA ARG A 60 10.60 7.28 9.66
C ARG A 60 9.54 6.48 8.90
N THR A 61 9.00 7.09 7.85
CA THR A 61 8.06 6.45 6.92
C THR A 61 8.78 6.27 5.59
N LEU A 62 8.76 5.06 5.02
CA LEU A 62 9.37 4.87 3.71
C LEU A 62 8.45 5.47 2.64
N ALA A 63 9.04 6.11 1.64
CA ALA A 63 8.26 6.64 0.54
C ALA A 63 7.51 5.53 -0.20
N ALA A 64 8.08 4.32 -0.25
CA ALA A 64 7.47 3.13 -0.85
C ALA A 64 6.24 2.60 -0.08
N ASP A 65 5.97 3.07 1.15
CA ASP A 65 4.79 2.68 1.94
C ASP A 65 3.54 3.52 1.60
N PHE A 66 3.51 4.15 0.41
CA PHE A 66 2.34 4.89 -0.07
C PHE A 66 1.14 3.94 -0.27
N ASP A 67 -0.08 4.46 -0.14
CA ASP A 67 -1.30 3.69 -0.39
C ASP A 67 -1.85 3.90 -1.80
N ASP A 68 -1.48 5.01 -2.42
CA ASP A 68 -1.84 5.38 -3.78
C ASP A 68 -0.80 6.33 -4.35
N TYR A 69 -0.73 6.41 -5.67
CA TYR A 69 0.28 7.21 -6.33
C TYR A 69 -0.11 7.62 -7.76
N THR A 70 0.60 8.60 -8.29
CA THR A 70 0.57 8.95 -9.71
C THR A 70 1.98 9.23 -10.19
N ASP A 71 2.34 8.71 -11.36
CA ASP A 71 3.61 8.97 -12.04
C ASP A 71 4.87 8.78 -11.18
N VAL A 72 4.93 7.73 -10.34
CA VAL A 72 6.18 7.33 -9.64
C VAL A 72 6.73 6.00 -10.13
N SER A 73 8.04 5.85 -10.00
CA SER A 73 8.77 4.59 -10.05
C SER A 73 9.41 4.31 -8.69
N LEU A 74 9.35 3.06 -8.24
CA LEU A 74 10.16 2.58 -7.12
C LEU A 74 11.61 2.43 -7.58
N VAL A 75 12.53 2.99 -6.81
CA VAL A 75 13.97 2.96 -7.09
C VAL A 75 14.73 2.63 -5.81
N ASP A 76 15.97 2.16 -5.94
CA ASP A 76 16.81 1.93 -4.77
C ASP A 76 17.14 3.26 -4.07
N ALA A 77 16.83 3.37 -2.78
CA ALA A 77 17.19 4.53 -1.96
C ALA A 77 18.71 4.69 -1.83
N THR A 78 19.42 3.57 -1.75
CA THR A 78 20.88 3.52 -1.79
C THR A 78 21.31 2.36 -2.66
N ARG A 79 22.56 2.38 -3.16
CA ARG A 79 23.11 1.26 -3.96
C ARG A 79 23.04 -0.11 -3.28
N ALA A 80 22.94 -0.16 -1.95
CA ALA A 80 23.01 -1.40 -1.20
C ALA A 80 21.68 -1.82 -0.58
N ARG A 81 20.72 -0.90 -0.40
CA ARG A 81 19.47 -1.16 0.34
C ARG A 81 18.45 -0.02 0.26
N GLY A 82 17.21 -0.41 0.56
CA GLY A 82 16.09 0.48 0.83
C GLY A 82 15.43 0.97 -0.44
N ASP A 83 14.16 1.35 -0.31
CA ASP A 83 13.35 1.81 -1.43
C ASP A 83 13.08 3.32 -1.29
N ALA A 84 13.21 4.01 -2.42
CA ALA A 84 12.82 5.40 -2.62
C ALA A 84 11.85 5.48 -3.80
N VAL A 85 11.31 6.67 -4.02
CA VAL A 85 10.46 6.96 -5.16
C VAL A 85 11.10 8.04 -6.03
N ALA A 86 10.92 7.94 -7.33
CA ALA A 86 11.28 8.98 -8.29
C ALA A 86 10.09 9.22 -9.23
N PRO A 87 9.93 10.44 -9.79
CA PRO A 87 8.98 10.65 -10.89
C PRO A 87 9.28 9.68 -12.04
N ALA A 88 8.26 8.98 -12.51
CA ALA A 88 8.34 8.08 -13.66
C ALA A 88 8.67 8.86 -14.95
N ASP A 89 8.12 10.06 -15.07
CA ASP A 89 8.46 11.03 -16.11
C ASP A 89 8.82 12.38 -15.46
N PRO A 90 10.06 12.89 -15.63
CA PRO A 90 10.46 14.18 -15.07
C PRO A 90 9.71 15.38 -15.64
N ALA A 91 8.97 15.23 -16.75
CA ALA A 91 8.12 16.27 -17.31
C ALA A 91 6.78 16.43 -16.57
N HIS A 92 6.37 15.43 -15.78
CA HIS A 92 5.09 15.39 -15.10
C HIS A 92 5.26 15.35 -13.56
N PRO A 93 4.37 15.99 -12.80
CA PRO A 93 4.42 15.91 -11.35
C PRO A 93 4.03 14.50 -10.88
N ALA A 94 4.79 13.98 -9.93
CA ALA A 94 4.49 12.72 -9.28
C ALA A 94 3.83 12.97 -7.91
N THR A 95 2.90 12.09 -7.51
CA THR A 95 2.19 12.21 -6.23
C THR A 95 2.22 10.91 -5.44
N LEU A 96 2.28 11.04 -4.12
CA LEU A 96 2.13 9.95 -3.16
C LEU A 96 0.98 10.30 -2.23
N LEU A 97 0.13 9.31 -1.94
CA LEU A 97 -0.94 9.43 -0.96
C LEU A 97 -0.72 8.45 0.19
N PHE A 98 -0.70 8.99 1.40
CA PHE A 98 -0.73 8.23 2.65
C PHE A 98 -2.10 8.45 3.30
N ARG A 99 -2.96 7.43 3.26
CA ARG A 99 -4.26 7.39 3.92
C ARG A 99 -4.10 6.89 5.36
N ALA A 100 -5.12 7.19 6.15
CA ALA A 100 -5.24 6.81 7.56
C ALA A 100 -3.95 7.11 8.37
N ALA A 101 -3.28 8.24 8.09
CA ALA A 101 -2.12 8.67 8.84
C ALA A 101 -2.56 9.48 10.06
N ASP A 102 -2.19 9.03 11.26
CA ASP A 102 -2.29 9.83 12.47
C ASP A 102 -1.10 10.80 12.54
N LEU A 103 -1.42 12.07 12.28
CA LEU A 103 -0.50 13.21 12.33
C LEU A 103 -0.83 14.14 13.51
N SER A 104 -1.60 13.65 14.49
CA SER A 104 -2.01 14.46 15.65
C SER A 104 -0.78 15.03 16.37
N GLY A 105 -0.73 16.35 16.51
CA GLY A 105 0.38 17.07 17.13
C GLY A 105 1.60 17.31 16.22
N ALA A 106 1.55 16.91 14.95
CA ALA A 106 2.61 17.23 13.99
C ALA A 106 2.63 18.74 13.69
N ALA A 107 3.82 19.34 13.77
CA ALA A 107 4.06 20.74 13.40
C ALA A 107 5.03 20.92 12.23
N ARG A 108 5.70 19.83 11.82
CA ARG A 108 6.72 19.83 10.77
C ARG A 108 6.63 18.53 9.97
N PHE A 109 6.93 18.64 8.68
CA PHE A 109 7.22 17.52 7.80
C PHE A 109 8.67 17.62 7.31
N GLU A 110 9.35 16.48 7.25
CA GLU A 110 10.72 16.37 6.74
C GLU A 110 10.76 15.26 5.69
N ALA A 111 11.47 15.51 4.59
CA ALA A 111 11.70 14.52 3.55
C ALA A 111 13.20 14.43 3.26
N GLU A 112 13.67 13.21 3.05
CA GLU A 112 15.01 12.93 2.55
C GLU A 112 14.95 12.84 1.02
N VAL A 113 15.73 13.67 0.34
CA VAL A 113 15.74 13.75 -1.13
C VAL A 113 17.16 13.57 -1.67
N ALA A 114 17.26 12.92 -2.83
CA ALA A 114 18.50 12.76 -3.57
C ALA A 114 18.30 13.21 -5.01
N ARG A 115 19.38 13.67 -5.65
CA ARG A 115 19.40 14.00 -7.08
C ARG A 115 20.13 12.92 -7.84
N ASP A 116 19.46 12.32 -8.81
CA ASP A 116 20.14 11.42 -9.74
C ASP A 116 21.10 12.23 -10.63
N ARG A 117 22.35 11.78 -10.68
CA ARG A 117 23.44 12.50 -11.34
C ARG A 117 23.57 11.96 -12.76
N ARG A 118 22.68 12.36 -13.65
CA ARG A 118 22.77 11.97 -15.07
C ARG A 118 24.06 12.53 -15.68
N THR A 119 25.03 11.64 -15.95
CA THR A 119 26.11 11.88 -16.91
C THR A 119 25.47 12.01 -18.29
N GLY A 120 25.58 13.20 -18.88
CA GLY A 120 25.26 13.45 -20.29
C GLY A 120 26.34 12.94 -21.22
#